data_AF-D0UML7-F1
#
_entry.id   AF-D0UML7-F1
#
_cell.length_a   1.000
_cell.length_b   1.000
_cell.length_c   1.000
_cell.angle_alpha   90.00
_cell.angle_beta   90.00
_cell.angle_gamma   90.00
#
_symmetry.space_group_name_H-M   'P 1'
#
loop_
_entity.id
_entity.type
_entity.pdbx_description
1 polymer ?
#
loop_
_entity_poly.entity_id
_entity_poly.type
_entity_poly.pdbx_seq_one_letter_code
_entity_poly.pdbx_strand_id
1 'polypeptide(L)'
;PNQGYLSEAGASLVDQKLQLNIVPKTRVVKLASETFNYTAIDRAKARTKKNVSERFPKFGRHFHRIGLPPKSGSFQLFVRGYKDAENWLRRFESEPLPEHTAKEFQRLFERLVVLDYIIRNTDRGNDNWLIKYVKGNKDTGQSPEIKLSAIDNGLA
;
A
#
# COMPACT_ATOMS: atom_id res chain seq x y z
N PRO A 1 -7.78 -2.52 -18.76
CA PRO A 1 -8.74 -3.18 -17.83
C PRO A 1 -8.06 -4.26 -16.97
N ASN A 2 -8.45 -4.43 -15.70
CA ASN A 2 -7.88 -5.40 -14.74
C ASN A 2 -6.36 -5.29 -14.49
N GLN A 3 -5.82 -4.08 -14.56
CA GLN A 3 -4.39 -3.80 -14.35
C GLN A 3 -4.12 -2.90 -13.14
N GLY A 4 -5.09 -2.72 -12.24
CA GLY A 4 -4.91 -1.85 -11.07
C GLY A 4 -3.70 -2.24 -10.20
N TYR A 5 -3.41 -3.52 -10.06
CA TYR A 5 -2.21 -3.98 -9.34
C TYR A 5 -0.88 -3.61 -10.02
N LEU A 6 -0.88 -3.41 -11.34
CA LEU A 6 0.27 -2.88 -12.08
C LEU A 6 0.39 -1.38 -11.90
N SER A 7 -0.74 -0.66 -11.88
CA SER A 7 -0.79 0.78 -11.55
C SER A 7 -0.18 1.03 -10.16
N GLU A 8 -0.59 0.26 -9.15
CA GLU A 8 -0.05 0.33 -7.79
C GLU A 8 1.47 0.12 -7.71
N ALA A 9 1.97 -0.92 -8.39
CA ALA A 9 3.40 -1.20 -8.44
C ALA A 9 4.15 -0.15 -9.28
N GLY A 10 3.50 0.40 -10.30
CA GLY A 10 4.00 1.46 -11.17
C GLY A 10 4.20 2.77 -10.43
N ALA A 11 3.23 3.18 -9.61
CA ALA A 11 3.35 4.37 -8.75
C ALA A 11 4.57 4.28 -7.82
N SER A 12 4.79 3.12 -7.18
CA SER A 12 5.98 2.90 -6.36
C SER A 12 7.28 2.92 -7.18
N LEU A 13 7.26 2.44 -8.43
CA LEU A 13 8.41 2.50 -9.32
C LEU A 13 8.75 3.94 -9.73
N VAL A 14 7.74 4.74 -10.08
CA VAL A 14 7.90 6.16 -10.43
C VAL A 14 8.41 6.95 -9.23
N ASP A 15 7.81 6.76 -8.05
CA ASP A 15 8.25 7.36 -6.78
C ASP A 15 9.74 7.11 -6.51
N GLN A 16 10.20 5.86 -6.64
CA GLN A 16 11.60 5.50 -6.46
C GLN A 16 12.52 6.16 -7.51
N LYS A 17 12.08 6.20 -8.77
CA LYS A 17 12.88 6.76 -9.87
C LYS A 17 13.04 8.27 -9.75
N LEU A 18 12.03 8.96 -9.21
CA LEU A 18 12.02 10.40 -8.98
C LEU A 18 12.49 10.79 -7.57
N GLN A 19 12.81 9.80 -6.72
CA GLN A 19 13.26 10.00 -5.33
C GLN A 19 12.25 10.82 -4.49
N LEU A 20 10.95 10.65 -4.76
CA LEU A 20 9.89 11.35 -4.02
C LEU A 20 9.75 10.77 -2.61
N ASN A 21 9.89 9.44 -2.48
CA ASN A 21 9.87 8.70 -1.22
C ASN A 21 8.58 8.92 -0.40
N ILE A 22 7.44 8.98 -1.09
CA ILE A 22 6.11 9.15 -0.49
C ILE A 22 5.21 7.94 -0.72
N VAL A 23 5.46 7.09 -1.71
CA VAL A 23 4.71 5.84 -1.90
C VAL A 23 5.36 4.72 -1.08
N PRO A 24 4.64 4.08 -0.13
CA PRO A 24 5.17 2.90 0.55
C PRO A 24 5.50 1.82 -0.48
N LYS A 25 6.64 1.16 -0.33
CA LYS A 25 7.17 0.23 -1.34
C LYS A 25 6.10 -0.79 -1.75
N THR A 26 5.74 -0.79 -3.03
CA THR A 26 4.74 -1.69 -3.62
C THR A 26 5.37 -2.49 -4.75
N ARG A 27 5.12 -3.81 -4.76
CA ARG A 27 5.58 -4.72 -5.84
C ARG A 27 4.48 -5.70 -6.24
N VAL A 28 4.60 -6.24 -7.44
CA VAL A 28 3.81 -7.40 -7.87
C VAL A 28 4.36 -8.64 -7.18
N VAL A 29 3.49 -9.36 -6.47
CA VAL A 29 3.83 -10.61 -5.78
C VAL A 29 2.81 -11.69 -6.11
N LYS A 30 3.13 -12.94 -5.77
CA LYS A 30 2.21 -14.08 -5.86
C LYS A 30 2.02 -14.69 -4.47
N LEU A 31 0.80 -14.67 -3.96
CA LEU A 31 0.48 -15.18 -2.62
C LEU A 31 -0.71 -16.14 -2.66
N ALA A 32 -0.72 -17.14 -1.79
CA ALA A 32 -1.87 -18.01 -1.54
C ALA A 32 -2.24 -17.95 -0.05
N SER A 33 -3.52 -17.75 0.24
CA SER A 33 -4.08 -17.76 1.61
C SER A 33 -5.50 -18.30 1.57
N GLU A 34 -5.93 -19.08 2.57
CA GLU A 34 -7.30 -19.61 2.64
C GLU A 34 -8.38 -18.52 2.73
N THR A 35 -8.01 -17.35 3.25
CA THR A 35 -8.86 -16.16 3.38
C THR A 35 -9.11 -15.44 2.06
N PHE A 36 -8.31 -15.67 1.02
CA PHE A 36 -8.54 -15.06 -0.29
C PHE A 36 -9.76 -15.69 -1.00
N ASN A 37 -10.43 -14.91 -1.85
CA ASN A 37 -11.60 -15.39 -2.59
C ASN A 37 -11.20 -16.33 -3.74
N TYR A 38 -11.48 -17.64 -3.63
CA TYR A 38 -11.23 -18.63 -4.68
C TYR A 38 -12.52 -19.24 -5.17
N THR A 39 -12.51 -19.74 -6.41
CA THR A 39 -13.63 -20.51 -6.95
C THR A 39 -13.87 -21.77 -6.12
N ALA A 40 -15.12 -22.25 -6.09
CA ALA A 40 -15.47 -23.50 -5.43
C ALA A 40 -14.63 -24.68 -5.97
N ILE A 41 -14.33 -24.67 -7.28
CA ILE A 41 -13.51 -25.67 -7.95
C ILE A 41 -12.06 -25.64 -7.43
N ASP A 42 -11.44 -24.47 -7.29
CA ASP A 42 -10.08 -24.34 -6.76
C ASP A 42 -9.98 -24.85 -5.33
N ARG A 43 -10.97 -24.53 -4.50
CA ARG A 43 -11.04 -25.01 -3.11
C ARG A 43 -11.22 -26.53 -3.06
N ALA A 44 -12.12 -27.10 -3.88
CA ALA A 44 -12.33 -28.55 -3.96
C ALA A 44 -11.05 -29.27 -4.42
N LYS A 45 -10.42 -28.79 -5.49
CA LYS A 45 -9.15 -29.35 -6.01
C LYS A 45 -8.04 -29.30 -4.95
N ALA A 46 -7.89 -28.18 -4.24
CA ALA A 46 -6.89 -28.05 -3.19
C ALA A 46 -7.11 -29.07 -2.06
N ARG A 47 -8.35 -29.25 -1.61
CA ARG A 47 -8.73 -30.24 -0.58
C ARG A 47 -8.50 -31.67 -1.06
N THR A 48 -8.98 -32.02 -2.24
CA THR A 48 -8.81 -33.38 -2.80
C THR A 48 -7.34 -33.74 -2.97
N LYS A 49 -6.52 -32.84 -3.53
CA LYS A 49 -5.08 -33.08 -3.67
C LYS A 49 -4.38 -33.25 -2.32
N LYS A 50 -4.75 -32.46 -1.32
CA LYS A 50 -4.25 -32.60 0.05
C LYS A 50 -4.61 -33.98 0.63
N ASN A 51 -5.88 -34.34 0.59
CA ASN A 51 -6.37 -35.64 1.10
C ASN A 51 -5.71 -36.83 0.39
N VAL A 52 -5.56 -36.76 -0.94
CA VAL A 52 -4.91 -37.82 -1.73
C VAL A 52 -3.42 -37.91 -1.39
N SER A 53 -2.74 -36.77 -1.22
CA SER A 53 -1.33 -36.77 -0.84
C SER A 53 -1.10 -37.32 0.57
N GLU A 54 -2.00 -37.04 1.51
CA GLU A 54 -1.94 -37.54 2.88
C GLU A 54 -2.27 -39.05 2.95
N ARG A 55 -3.29 -39.50 2.21
CA ARG A 55 -3.75 -40.91 2.23
C ARG A 55 -2.91 -41.83 1.37
N PHE A 56 -2.39 -41.35 0.24
CA PHE A 56 -1.58 -42.13 -0.69
C PHE A 56 -0.32 -41.36 -1.13
N PRO A 57 0.75 -41.37 -0.30
CA PRO A 57 1.95 -40.58 -0.55
C PRO A 57 2.62 -40.86 -1.91
N LYS A 58 2.50 -42.08 -2.44
CA LYS A 58 3.02 -42.45 -3.77
C LYS A 58 2.38 -41.65 -4.92
N PHE A 59 1.09 -41.32 -4.80
CA PHE A 59 0.38 -40.48 -5.76
C PHE A 59 0.58 -38.99 -5.49
N GLY A 60 0.72 -38.58 -4.22
CA GLY A 60 0.98 -37.21 -3.82
C GLY A 60 2.26 -36.61 -4.43
N ARG A 61 3.32 -37.42 -4.58
CA ARG A 61 4.61 -37.00 -5.19
C ARG A 61 4.50 -36.51 -6.64
N HIS A 62 3.41 -36.84 -7.34
CA HIS A 62 3.18 -36.39 -8.72
C HIS A 62 2.44 -35.04 -8.79
N PHE A 63 1.96 -34.51 -7.66
CA PHE A 63 1.34 -33.20 -7.64
C PHE A 63 2.41 -32.10 -7.58
N HIS A 64 2.59 -31.37 -8.68
CA HIS A 64 3.44 -30.17 -8.72
C HIS A 64 3.03 -29.06 -7.72
N ARG A 65 1.82 -29.14 -7.16
CA ARG A 65 1.31 -28.21 -6.15
C ARG A 65 0.22 -28.86 -5.31
N ILE A 66 0.34 -28.68 -4.00
CA ILE A 66 -0.70 -28.99 -3.00
C ILE A 66 -1.14 -27.65 -2.39
N GLY A 67 -2.45 -27.47 -2.22
CA GLY A 67 -3.03 -26.21 -1.71
C GLY A 67 -3.60 -25.30 -2.80
N LEU A 68 -4.00 -24.09 -2.40
CA LEU A 68 -4.67 -23.12 -3.26
C LEU A 68 -3.69 -22.51 -4.28
N PRO A 69 -4.15 -22.16 -5.50
CA PRO A 69 -3.29 -21.51 -6.49
C PRO A 69 -2.89 -20.11 -6.02
N PRO A 70 -1.62 -19.68 -6.14
CA PRO A 70 -1.23 -18.34 -5.76
C PRO A 70 -1.81 -17.31 -6.73
N LYS A 71 -2.29 -16.20 -6.17
CA LYS A 71 -2.84 -15.06 -6.91
C LYS A 71 -1.77 -13.99 -7.08
N SER A 72 -1.70 -13.43 -8.29
CA SER A 72 -0.87 -12.26 -8.56
C SER A 72 -1.61 -11.00 -8.11
N GLY A 73 -0.90 -10.09 -7.45
CA GLY A 73 -1.46 -8.81 -6.99
C GLY A 73 -0.38 -7.87 -6.51
N SER A 74 -0.76 -6.64 -6.19
CA SER A 74 0.10 -5.63 -5.59
C SER A 74 0.22 -5.92 -4.09
N PHE A 75 1.43 -5.76 -3.56
CA PHE A 75 1.70 -5.85 -2.13
C PHE A 75 2.47 -4.62 -1.71
N GLN A 76 1.78 -3.74 -0.97
CA GLN A 76 2.30 -2.49 -0.45
C GLN A 76 2.72 -2.66 1.01
N LEU A 77 3.85 -2.07 1.39
CA LEU A 77 4.26 -2.04 2.80
C LEU A 77 3.30 -1.19 3.64
N PHE A 78 2.89 -1.74 4.78
CA PHE A 78 2.04 -1.03 5.73
C PHE A 78 2.80 0.07 6.48
N VAL A 79 2.23 1.28 6.53
CA VAL A 79 2.78 2.42 7.27
C VAL A 79 2.02 2.65 8.58
N ARG A 80 2.75 2.93 9.68
CA ARG A 80 2.18 3.04 11.03
C ARG A 80 2.10 4.48 11.52
N GLY A 81 1.02 4.80 12.24
CA GLY A 81 0.83 6.12 12.86
C GLY A 81 0.43 7.22 11.88
N TYR A 82 0.02 6.85 10.67
CA TYR A 82 -0.57 7.74 9.69
C TYR A 82 -2.10 7.80 9.87
N LYS A 83 -2.70 8.92 9.46
CA LYS A 83 -4.15 9.10 9.34
C LYS A 83 -4.47 9.77 8.02
N ASP A 84 -5.71 9.66 7.57
CA ASP A 84 -6.22 10.30 6.37
C ASP A 84 -5.88 11.79 6.36
N ALA A 85 -5.48 12.31 5.19
CA ALA A 85 -5.08 13.70 5.08
C ALA A 85 -6.21 14.65 5.44
N GLU A 86 -7.45 14.32 5.08
CA GLU A 86 -8.64 15.08 5.50
C GLU A 86 -8.69 15.28 7.03
N ASN A 87 -8.34 14.27 7.82
CA ASN A 87 -8.36 14.36 9.28
C ASN A 87 -7.38 15.41 9.80
N TRP A 88 -6.23 15.54 9.16
CA TRP A 88 -5.17 16.46 9.55
C TRP A 88 -5.38 17.86 8.98
N LEU A 89 -5.78 17.98 7.72
CA LEU A 89 -6.05 19.26 7.08
C LEU A 89 -7.10 20.06 7.85
N ARG A 90 -8.22 19.42 8.24
CA ARG A 90 -9.25 20.04 9.10
C ARG A 90 -8.72 20.52 10.45
N ARG A 91 -7.70 19.84 11.02
CA ARG A 91 -7.07 20.27 12.28
C ARG A 91 -6.12 21.45 12.05
N PHE A 92 -5.43 21.48 10.91
CA PHE A 92 -4.51 22.57 10.59
C PHE A 92 -5.23 23.89 10.29
N GLU A 93 -6.51 23.84 9.90
CA GLU A 93 -7.36 25.03 9.79
C GLU A 93 -7.62 25.70 11.14
N SER A 94 -7.84 24.91 12.20
CA SER A 94 -8.10 25.44 13.55
C SER A 94 -6.83 25.65 14.39
N GLU A 95 -5.82 24.80 14.21
CA GLU A 95 -4.51 24.88 14.86
C GLU A 95 -3.41 24.84 13.78
N PRO A 96 -3.02 26.01 13.24
CA PRO A 96 -2.02 26.09 12.19
C PRO A 96 -0.68 25.46 12.60
N LEU A 97 -0.04 24.81 11.62
CA LEU A 97 1.30 24.26 11.80
C LEU A 97 2.32 25.37 12.06
N PRO A 98 3.36 25.12 12.89
CA PRO A 98 4.51 26.00 12.98
C PRO A 98 5.13 26.23 11.59
N GLU A 99 5.65 27.42 11.33
CA GLU A 99 6.11 27.83 9.99
C GLU A 99 7.10 26.84 9.36
N HIS A 100 8.04 26.32 10.17
CA HIS A 100 9.00 25.32 9.71
C HIS A 100 8.31 24.04 9.22
N THR A 101 7.43 23.46 10.05
CA THR A 101 6.66 22.25 9.72
C THR A 101 5.72 22.47 8.55
N ALA A 102 5.12 23.67 8.43
CA ALA A 102 4.28 24.02 7.29
C ALA A 102 5.08 24.03 5.97
N LYS A 103 6.31 24.55 5.97
CA LYS A 103 7.22 24.49 4.80
C LYS A 103 7.62 23.06 4.46
N GLU A 104 7.86 22.20 5.45
CA GLU A 104 8.11 20.77 5.21
C GLU A 104 6.89 20.06 4.63
N PHE A 105 5.70 20.35 5.16
CA PHE A 105 4.44 19.83 4.64
C PHE A 105 4.23 20.21 3.18
N GLN A 106 4.43 21.49 2.85
CA GLN A 106 4.30 21.99 1.48
C GLN A 106 5.21 21.23 0.51
N ARG A 107 6.47 20.97 0.87
CA ARG A 107 7.40 20.19 0.04
C ARG A 107 6.94 18.74 -0.15
N LEU A 108 6.38 18.11 0.88
CA LEU A 108 5.82 16.76 0.78
C LEU A 108 4.58 16.75 -0.13
N PHE A 109 3.73 17.77 -0.02
CA PHE A 109 2.56 17.92 -0.87
C PHE A 109 2.93 18.16 -2.33
N GLU A 110 3.96 18.96 -2.61
CA GLU A 110 4.50 19.16 -3.97
C GLU A 110 4.97 17.83 -4.58
N ARG A 111 5.59 16.94 -3.80
CA ARG A 111 5.96 15.60 -4.27
C ARG A 111 4.74 14.75 -4.62
N LEU A 112 3.66 14.85 -3.83
CA LEU A 112 2.39 14.18 -4.13
C LEU A 112 1.81 14.69 -5.46
N VAL A 113 1.78 16.01 -5.64
CA VAL A 113 1.31 16.64 -6.88
C VAL A 113 2.14 16.18 -8.09
N VAL A 114 3.47 16.16 -7.97
CA VAL A 114 4.37 15.67 -9.03
C VAL A 114 4.07 14.21 -9.37
N LEU A 115 3.95 13.35 -8.35
CA LEU A 115 3.64 11.93 -8.56
C LEU A 115 2.31 11.77 -9.30
N ASP A 116 1.22 12.31 -8.74
CA ASP A 116 -0.14 12.13 -9.26
C ASP A 116 -0.29 12.74 -10.65
N TYR A 117 0.37 13.85 -10.93
CA TYR A 117 0.35 14.46 -12.25
C TYR A 117 1.08 13.62 -13.29
N ILE A 118 2.26 13.09 -12.96
CA ILE A 118 3.08 12.26 -13.87
C ILE A 118 2.37 10.95 -14.20
N ILE A 119 1.80 10.28 -13.20
CA ILE A 119 1.07 9.03 -13.42
C ILE A 119 -0.36 9.25 -13.88
N ARG A 120 -0.82 10.51 -13.94
CA ARG A 120 -2.19 10.90 -14.25
C ARG A 120 -3.23 10.18 -13.37
N ASN A 121 -3.00 10.18 -12.05
CA ASN A 121 -3.90 9.56 -11.10
C ASN A 121 -5.32 10.16 -11.22
N THR A 122 -6.31 9.29 -11.43
CA THR A 122 -7.70 9.67 -11.66
C THR A 122 -8.56 9.63 -10.39
N ASP A 123 -8.02 9.11 -9.28
CA ASP A 123 -8.78 8.83 -8.05
C ASP A 123 -8.05 9.30 -6.78
N ARG A 124 -7.46 10.49 -6.81
CA ARG A 124 -6.83 11.10 -5.61
C ARG A 124 -7.83 11.97 -4.84
N GLY A 125 -8.53 11.36 -3.89
CA GLY A 125 -9.25 12.05 -2.81
C GLY A 125 -8.37 12.36 -1.59
N ASN A 126 -8.85 13.21 -0.66
CA ASN A 126 -8.15 13.54 0.60
C ASN A 126 -8.14 12.41 1.66
N ASP A 127 -8.85 11.33 1.37
CA ASP A 127 -8.86 10.04 2.06
C ASP A 127 -7.79 9.08 1.51
N ASN A 128 -7.37 9.26 0.24
CA ASN A 128 -6.44 8.35 -0.45
C ASN A 128 -4.96 8.72 -0.27
N TRP A 129 -4.64 9.68 0.60
CA TRP A 129 -3.26 9.94 1.03
C TRP A 129 -3.24 10.25 2.51
N LEU A 130 -2.15 9.89 3.15
CA LEU A 130 -2.06 9.89 4.59
C LEU A 130 -1.02 10.88 5.09
N ILE A 131 -1.28 11.45 6.26
CA ILE A 131 -0.36 12.30 6.99
C ILE A 131 -0.04 11.66 8.34
N LYS A 132 1.24 11.64 8.69
CA LYS A 132 1.72 11.38 10.05
C LYS A 132 2.29 12.69 10.58
N TYR A 133 1.70 13.20 11.64
CA TYR A 133 2.21 14.38 12.33
C TYR A 133 2.41 14.06 13.82
N VAL A 134 3.62 14.32 14.31
CA VAL A 134 4.00 14.21 15.72
C VAL A 134 4.36 15.61 16.18
N LYS A 135 3.57 16.16 17.12
CA LYS A 135 3.88 17.46 17.73
C LYS A 135 5.21 17.37 18.45
N GLY A 136 6.00 18.44 18.35
CA GLY A 136 7.22 18.57 19.13
C GLY A 136 6.91 18.63 20.62
N ASN A 137 7.84 18.14 21.43
CA ASN A 137 7.74 18.21 22.88
C ASN A 137 8.87 19.08 23.42
N LYS A 138 8.49 20.21 24.04
CA LYS A 138 9.43 21.19 24.59
C LYS A 138 10.25 20.62 25.76
N ASP A 139 9.67 19.72 26.55
CA ASP A 139 10.30 19.17 27.74
C ASP A 139 11.41 18.15 27.41
N THR A 140 11.28 17.48 26.25
CA THR A 140 12.25 16.47 25.78
C THR A 140 13.14 16.99 24.65
N GLY A 141 12.94 18.23 24.21
CA GLY A 141 13.65 18.83 23.06
C GLY A 141 13.29 18.20 21.72
N GLN A 142 12.25 17.39 21.64
CA GLN A 142 11.86 16.71 20.40
C GLN A 142 11.21 17.70 19.43
N SER A 143 11.81 17.89 18.26
CA SER A 143 11.25 18.71 17.18
C SER A 143 9.99 18.06 16.59
N PRO A 144 9.02 18.87 16.10
CA PRO A 144 7.86 18.34 15.39
C PRO A 144 8.27 17.59 14.12
N GLU A 145 7.62 16.47 13.82
CA GLU A 145 7.88 15.65 12.64
C GLU A 145 6.59 15.53 11.81
N ILE A 146 6.67 15.82 10.51
CA ILE A 146 5.58 15.60 9.56
C ILE A 146 6.03 14.71 8.39
N LYS A 147 5.19 13.75 8.01
CA LYS A 147 5.40 12.83 6.88
C LYS A 147 4.10 12.64 6.09
N LEU A 148 4.25 12.40 4.80
CA LEU A 148 3.17 12.12 3.86
C LEU A 148 3.35 10.71 3.28
N SER A 149 2.25 10.00 3.06
CA SER A 149 2.24 8.69 2.40
C SER A 149 1.15 8.65 1.33
N ALA A 150 1.52 8.44 0.07
CA ALA A 150 0.59 8.24 -1.04
C ALA A 150 0.21 6.75 -1.11
N ILE A 151 -1.05 6.44 -0.83
CA ILE A 151 -1.62 5.09 -0.89
C ILE A 151 -2.64 5.02 -2.03
N ASP A 152 -3.23 3.85 -2.29
CA ASP A 152 -4.31 3.67 -3.27
C ASP A 152 -4.04 4.34 -4.63
N ASN A 153 -3.12 3.75 -5.39
CA ASN A 153 -2.70 4.24 -6.70
C ASN A 153 -3.19 3.31 -7.82
N GLY A 154 -4.26 2.56 -7.57
CA GLY A 154 -4.78 1.53 -8.49
C GLY A 154 -5.46 2.08 -9.74
N LEU A 155 -5.78 3.37 -9.77
CA LEU A 155 -6.50 4.07 -10.84
C LEU A 155 -5.70 5.25 -11.42
N ALA A 156 -4.47 4.98 -11.85
CA ALA A 156 -3.61 5.90 -12.58
C ALA A 156 -3.38 5.44 -14.04
#